data_AF-A0A3M3WBG3-F1
#
_entry.id   AF-A0A3M3WBG3-F1
#
_cell.length_a   1.000
_cell.length_b   1.000
_cell.length_c   1.000
_cell.angle_alpha   90.00
_cell.angle_beta   90.00
_cell.angle_gamma   90.00
#
_symmetry.space_group_name_H-M   'P 1'
#
loop_
_entity.id
_entity.type
_entity.pdbx_description
1 polymer ?
#
loop_
_entity_poly.entity_id
_entity_poly.type
_entity_poly.pdbx_seq_one_letter_code
_entity_poly.pdbx_strand_id
1 'polypeptide(L)'
;MNYRHAYHAGNHADVFKHLTLTRLIALMARKEQPFAYLDTHAGLGLYDLKGDQASRTGEWLEGIGRLWNATDLPALASDYLQVLHDMNPDGELRYYPGSPELARRLTRERERVLLNEKHPEDGRLLKENMKGDRPAAWRCILGKAGMSRVPCCLWLKSAP
;
A
#
# COMPACT_ATOMS: atom_id res chain seq x y z
N MET A 1 8.88 19.06 4.55
CA MET A 1 9.71 18.18 3.71
C MET A 1 9.01 18.17 2.36
N ASN A 2 9.69 18.52 1.27
CA ASN A 2 9.03 18.80 -0.03
C ASN A 2 8.88 17.56 -0.93
N TYR A 3 9.24 16.37 -0.45
CA TYR A 3 9.04 15.13 -1.20
C TYR A 3 7.58 14.69 -1.12
N ARG A 4 6.94 14.51 -2.28
CA ARG A 4 5.57 14.00 -2.41
C ARG A 4 5.60 12.77 -3.30
N HIS A 5 5.21 11.62 -2.75
CA HIS A 5 5.30 10.35 -3.46
C HIS A 5 4.41 10.29 -4.71
N ALA A 6 3.37 11.14 -4.79
CA ALA A 6 2.46 11.21 -5.94
C ALA A 6 3.15 11.52 -7.29
N TYR A 7 4.32 12.16 -7.29
CA TYR A 7 5.10 12.41 -8.51
C TYR A 7 5.87 11.17 -9.01
N HIS A 8 6.03 10.15 -8.16
CA HIS A 8 6.86 8.98 -8.43
C HIS A 8 6.07 7.66 -8.36
N ALA A 9 4.75 7.77 -8.12
CA ALA A 9 3.88 6.63 -7.94
C ALA A 9 3.95 5.71 -9.15
N GLY A 10 4.22 4.43 -8.93
CA GLY A 10 4.25 3.42 -9.99
C GLY A 10 5.55 3.37 -10.80
N ASN A 11 6.60 4.09 -10.40
CA ASN A 11 7.91 3.95 -11.03
C ASN A 11 8.54 2.56 -10.76
N HIS A 12 9.71 2.31 -11.34
CA HIS A 12 10.41 1.02 -11.21
C HIS A 12 10.72 0.64 -9.74
N ALA A 13 11.01 1.61 -8.87
CA ALA A 13 11.32 1.38 -7.47
C ALA A 13 10.08 0.94 -6.70
N ASP A 14 8.94 1.58 -7.00
CA ASP A 14 7.64 1.18 -6.49
C ASP A 14 7.25 -0.22 -6.92
N VAL A 15 7.44 -0.57 -8.19
CA VAL A 15 7.19 -1.92 -8.71
C VAL A 15 7.98 -2.96 -7.91
N PHE A 16 9.29 -2.77 -7.74
CA PHE A 16 10.13 -3.69 -6.97
C PHE A 16 9.67 -3.80 -5.50
N LYS A 17 9.44 -2.65 -4.85
CA LYS A 17 9.00 -2.55 -3.45
C LYS A 17 7.66 -3.27 -3.25
N HIS A 18 6.70 -3.03 -4.12
CA HIS A 18 5.33 -3.53 -3.99
C HIS A 18 5.21 -5.00 -4.37
N LEU A 19 5.92 -5.48 -5.39
CA LEU A 19 6.05 -6.92 -5.66
C LEU A 19 6.59 -7.67 -4.44
N THR A 20 7.66 -7.14 -3.85
CA THR A 20 8.28 -7.72 -2.65
C THR A 20 7.30 -7.74 -1.47
N LEU A 21 6.62 -6.61 -1.21
CA LEU A 21 5.64 -6.48 -0.15
C LEU A 21 4.49 -7.49 -0.30
N THR A 22 3.89 -7.56 -1.48
CA THR A 22 2.81 -8.51 -1.78
C THR A 22 3.25 -9.94 -1.51
N ARG A 23 4.48 -10.30 -1.93
CA ARG A 23 4.99 -11.64 -1.69
C ARG A 23 5.24 -11.92 -0.21
N LEU A 24 5.76 -10.96 0.54
CA LEU A 24 5.94 -11.09 1.98
C LEU A 24 4.61 -11.31 2.71
N ILE A 25 3.57 -10.55 2.36
CA ILE A 25 2.22 -10.71 2.93
C ILE A 25 1.70 -12.13 2.64
N ALA A 26 1.77 -12.58 1.39
CA ALA A 26 1.31 -13.92 1.01
C ALA A 26 2.06 -15.04 1.75
N LEU A 27 3.37 -14.90 1.94
CA LEU A 27 4.18 -15.87 2.69
C LEU A 27 3.85 -15.87 4.18
N MET A 28 3.67 -14.70 4.79
CA MET A 28 3.29 -14.56 6.20
C MET A 28 1.89 -15.12 6.47
N ALA A 29 0.96 -14.93 5.52
CA ALA A 29 -0.41 -15.43 5.61
C ALA A 29 -0.54 -16.97 5.56
N ARG A 30 0.53 -17.71 5.22
CA ARG A 30 0.54 -19.19 5.28
C ARG A 30 0.41 -19.72 6.71
N LYS A 31 0.84 -18.95 7.71
CA LYS A 31 0.66 -19.31 9.12
C LYS A 31 -0.73 -18.89 9.59
N GLU A 32 -1.33 -19.71 10.45
CA GLU A 32 -2.61 -19.39 11.07
C GLU A 32 -2.51 -18.22 12.07
N GLN A 33 -1.36 -18.05 12.71
CA GLN A 33 -1.15 -16.95 13.63
C GLN A 33 -1.25 -15.60 12.90
N PRO A 34 -2.04 -14.64 13.40
CA PRO A 34 -2.12 -13.32 12.80
C PRO A 34 -0.81 -12.55 12.97
N PHE A 35 -0.53 -11.64 12.04
CA PHE A 35 0.60 -10.72 12.13
C PHE A 35 0.14 -9.26 12.08
N ALA A 36 1.05 -8.36 12.47
CA ALA A 36 0.87 -6.93 12.32
C ALA A 36 1.76 -6.42 11.17
N TYR A 37 1.16 -5.69 10.25
CA TYR A 37 1.83 -4.88 9.25
C TYR A 37 1.97 -3.46 9.79
N LEU A 38 3.17 -2.89 9.74
CA LEU A 38 3.45 -1.51 10.13
C LEU A 38 4.12 -0.80 8.97
N ASP A 39 3.43 0.19 8.41
CA ASP A 39 4.01 1.12 7.45
C ASP A 39 4.42 2.40 8.18
N THR A 40 5.72 2.71 8.14
CA THR A 40 6.27 3.88 8.82
C THR A 40 6.11 5.17 8.03
N HIS A 41 5.93 5.05 6.70
CA HIS A 41 5.85 6.15 5.74
C HIS A 41 4.81 5.79 4.67
N ALA A 42 3.55 5.76 5.09
CA ALA A 42 2.43 5.23 4.32
C ALA A 42 2.05 6.08 3.09
N GLY A 43 2.48 7.35 3.03
CA GLY A 43 2.11 8.25 1.95
C GLY A 43 0.60 8.49 1.90
N LEU A 44 0.04 8.51 0.69
CA LEU A 44 -1.39 8.76 0.44
C LEU A 44 -2.23 7.48 0.42
N GLY A 45 -1.59 6.31 0.38
CA GLY A 45 -2.25 5.01 0.19
C GLY A 45 -2.70 4.72 -1.24
N LEU A 46 -3.27 5.71 -1.94
CA LEU A 46 -3.79 5.58 -3.30
C LEU A 46 -3.38 6.77 -4.16
N TYR A 47 -3.04 6.53 -5.43
CA TYR A 47 -2.54 7.53 -6.37
C TYR A 47 -3.30 7.49 -7.70
N ASP A 48 -3.71 8.65 -8.23
CA ASP A 48 -4.25 8.79 -9.60
C ASP A 48 -3.11 9.09 -10.57
N LEU A 49 -2.75 8.12 -11.42
CA LEU A 49 -1.67 8.19 -12.40
C LEU A 49 -2.00 9.12 -13.58
N LYS A 50 -3.28 9.44 -13.79
CA LYS A 50 -3.73 10.45 -14.77
C LYS A 50 -3.92 11.83 -14.12
N GLY A 51 -3.62 11.97 -12.82
CA GLY A 51 -3.64 13.25 -12.10
C GLY A 51 -2.44 14.15 -12.46
N ASP A 52 -2.54 15.43 -12.11
CA ASP A 52 -1.53 16.45 -12.43
C ASP A 52 -0.11 16.07 -11.93
N GLN A 53 -0.01 15.50 -10.73
CA GLN A 53 1.28 15.17 -10.12
C GLN A 53 2.03 14.07 -10.90
N ALA A 54 1.35 12.95 -11.19
CA ALA A 54 1.94 11.84 -11.93
C ALA A 54 2.18 12.21 -13.41
N SER A 55 1.31 13.03 -14.00
CA SER A 55 1.43 13.47 -15.40
C SER A 55 2.64 14.39 -15.64
N ARG A 56 3.12 15.10 -14.62
CA ARG A 56 4.30 15.99 -14.73
C ARG A 56 5.61 15.23 -14.92
N THR A 57 5.71 14.00 -14.44
CA THR A 57 6.93 13.19 -14.53
C THR A 57 6.77 11.99 -15.45
N GLY A 58 5.58 11.36 -15.47
CA GLY A 58 5.29 10.18 -16.27
C GLY A 58 6.07 8.93 -15.86
N GLU A 59 6.71 8.90 -14.68
CA GLU A 59 7.61 7.80 -14.29
C GLU A 59 6.92 6.42 -14.26
N TRP A 60 5.60 6.40 -14.05
CA TRP A 60 4.82 5.17 -14.03
C TRP A 60 4.78 4.45 -15.37
N LEU A 61 4.91 5.18 -16.49
CA LEU A 61 4.95 4.60 -17.85
C LEU A 61 6.12 3.62 -17.99
N GLU A 62 7.27 3.99 -17.41
CA GLU A 62 8.51 3.21 -17.43
C GLU A 62 8.62 2.24 -16.24
N GLY A 63 7.69 2.30 -15.29
CA GLY A 63 7.55 1.36 -14.19
C GLY A 63 6.40 0.40 -14.44
N ILE A 64 5.28 0.61 -13.73
CA ILE A 64 4.14 -0.30 -13.78
C ILE A 64 3.47 -0.36 -15.16
N GLY A 65 3.54 0.71 -15.96
CA GLY A 65 3.01 0.75 -17.32
C GLY A 65 3.59 -0.34 -18.22
N ARG A 66 4.88 -0.69 -18.04
CA ARG A 66 5.52 -1.79 -18.77
C ARG A 66 4.99 -3.18 -18.41
N LEU A 67 4.45 -3.35 -17.20
CA LEU A 67 3.94 -4.65 -16.73
C LEU A 67 2.43 -4.80 -16.93
N TRP A 68 1.68 -3.70 -17.11
CA TRP A 68 0.21 -3.70 -17.11
C TRP A 68 -0.42 -4.69 -18.10
N ASN A 69 0.12 -4.75 -19.32
CA ASN A 69 -0.38 -5.62 -20.39
C ASN A 69 0.63 -6.73 -20.76
N ALA A 70 1.65 -6.94 -19.94
CA ALA A 70 2.65 -7.97 -20.22
C ALA A 70 2.08 -9.36 -19.94
N THR A 71 2.20 -10.26 -20.91
CA THR A 71 1.62 -11.61 -20.86
C THR A 71 2.59 -12.67 -20.33
N ASP A 72 3.90 -12.42 -20.42
CA ASP A 72 4.96 -13.33 -19.98
C ASP A 72 5.63 -12.80 -18.70
N LEU A 73 4.88 -12.86 -17.59
CA LEU A 73 5.38 -12.43 -16.29
C LEU A 73 5.54 -13.62 -15.34
N PRO A 74 6.57 -13.60 -14.47
CA PRO A 74 6.74 -14.66 -13.50
C PRO A 74 5.54 -14.74 -12.55
N ALA A 75 5.15 -15.97 -12.16
CA ALA A 75 3.99 -16.21 -11.28
C ALA A 75 4.06 -15.47 -9.92
N LEU A 76 5.25 -15.05 -9.49
CA LEU A 76 5.43 -14.22 -8.30
C LEU A 76 4.79 -12.82 -8.40
N ALA A 77 4.53 -12.33 -9.62
CA ALA A 77 3.93 -11.02 -9.88
C ALA A 77 2.39 -11.06 -9.89
N SER A 78 1.78 -12.26 -9.97
CA SER A 78 0.34 -12.41 -10.18
C SER A 78 -0.49 -11.75 -9.09
N ASP A 79 -0.18 -11.97 -7.81
CA ASP A 79 -0.93 -11.37 -6.70
C ASP A 79 -0.90 -9.84 -6.72
N TYR A 80 0.24 -9.26 -7.12
CA TYR A 80 0.42 -7.81 -7.19
C TYR A 80 -0.36 -7.20 -8.36
N LEU A 81 -0.28 -7.84 -9.54
CA LEU A 81 -1.01 -7.39 -10.72
C LEU A 81 -2.52 -7.62 -10.58
N GLN A 82 -2.95 -8.69 -9.91
CA GLN A 82 -4.36 -8.92 -9.63
C GLN A 82 -4.95 -7.75 -8.83
N VAL A 83 -4.26 -7.26 -7.80
CA VAL A 83 -4.72 -6.08 -7.04
C VAL A 83 -4.84 -4.85 -7.93
N LEU A 84 -3.88 -4.62 -8.84
CA LEU A 84 -3.94 -3.51 -9.79
C LEU A 84 -5.12 -3.65 -10.77
N HIS A 85 -5.36 -4.85 -11.31
CA HIS A 85 -6.49 -5.13 -12.19
C HIS A 85 -7.83 -4.95 -11.48
N ASP A 86 -7.97 -5.46 -10.25
CA ASP A 86 -9.18 -5.30 -9.43
C ASP A 86 -9.49 -3.82 -9.11
N MET A 87 -8.45 -2.98 -9.09
CA MET A 87 -8.60 -1.53 -8.85
C MET A 87 -8.90 -0.73 -10.12
N ASN A 88 -8.73 -1.33 -11.29
CA ASN A 88 -8.92 -0.69 -12.59
C ASN A 88 -9.77 -1.62 -13.48
N PRO A 89 -11.05 -1.84 -13.11
CA PRO A 89 -11.92 -2.82 -13.78
C PRO A 89 -12.32 -2.44 -15.21
N ASP A 90 -12.10 -1.19 -15.61
CA ASP A 90 -12.29 -0.69 -16.96
C ASP A 90 -11.14 -1.05 -17.91
N GLY A 91 -10.08 -1.71 -17.40
CA GLY A 91 -8.90 -2.11 -18.18
C GLY A 91 -7.87 -1.00 -18.36
N GLU A 92 -8.17 0.21 -17.90
CA GLU A 92 -7.31 1.39 -18.02
C GLU A 92 -6.52 1.61 -16.75
N LEU A 93 -5.18 1.61 -16.84
CA LEU A 93 -4.34 1.87 -15.67
C LEU A 93 -4.47 3.35 -15.24
N ARG A 94 -5.31 3.61 -14.24
CA ARG A 94 -5.54 4.94 -13.67
C ARG A 94 -5.12 5.02 -12.21
N TYR A 95 -5.53 4.06 -11.40
CA TYR A 95 -5.29 4.07 -9.97
C TYR A 95 -4.15 3.11 -9.61
N TYR A 96 -3.15 3.65 -8.91
CA TYR A 96 -2.02 2.89 -8.42
C TYR A 96 -2.07 2.74 -6.89
N PRO A 97 -2.06 1.50 -6.37
CA PRO A 97 -2.01 1.24 -4.94
C PRO A 97 -0.61 1.54 -4.39
N GLY A 98 -0.57 2.36 -3.33
CA GLY A 98 0.57 2.40 -2.42
C GLY A 98 0.62 1.17 -1.51
N SER A 99 1.68 1.06 -0.72
CA SER A 99 1.85 0.00 0.28
C SER A 99 0.67 -0.13 1.27
N PRO A 100 -0.02 0.94 1.72
CA PRO A 100 -1.21 0.80 2.56
C PRO A 100 -2.37 0.08 1.88
N GLU A 101 -2.61 0.38 0.59
CA GLU A 101 -3.72 -0.22 -0.16
C GLU A 101 -3.46 -1.69 -0.46
N LEU A 102 -2.21 -2.04 -0.79
CA LEU A 102 -1.77 -3.42 -0.94
C LEU A 102 -1.98 -4.20 0.37
N ALA A 103 -1.50 -3.65 1.49
CA ALA A 103 -1.69 -4.28 2.79
C ALA A 103 -3.18 -4.44 3.14
N ARG A 104 -4.00 -3.41 2.90
CA ARG A 104 -5.45 -3.44 3.16
C ARG A 104 -6.16 -4.57 2.42
N ARG A 105 -5.80 -4.80 1.15
CA ARG A 105 -6.44 -5.82 0.29
C ARG A 105 -5.91 -7.22 0.54
N LEU A 106 -4.61 -7.36 0.77
CA LEU A 106 -3.93 -8.66 0.82
C LEU A 106 -3.91 -9.30 2.21
N THR A 107 -4.08 -8.50 3.27
CA THR A 107 -4.18 -9.03 4.63
C THR A 107 -5.59 -9.60 4.91
N ARG A 108 -5.68 -10.61 5.77
CA ARG A 108 -6.95 -11.19 6.22
C ARG A 108 -7.54 -10.29 7.31
N GLU A 109 -8.79 -10.54 7.68
CA GLU A 109 -9.53 -9.66 8.60
C GLU A 109 -8.95 -9.62 10.02
N ARG A 110 -8.16 -10.62 10.40
CA ARG A 110 -7.55 -10.74 11.73
C ARG A 110 -6.19 -10.07 11.84
N GLU A 111 -5.58 -9.67 10.73
CA GLU A 111 -4.33 -8.93 10.73
C GLU A 111 -4.54 -7.48 11.15
N ARG A 112 -3.49 -6.88 11.70
CA ARG A 112 -3.46 -5.45 12.07
C ARG A 112 -2.59 -4.69 11.07
N VAL A 113 -3.05 -3.56 10.56
CA VAL A 113 -2.43 -2.71 9.54
C VAL A 113 -2.22 -1.31 10.13
N LEU A 114 -1.05 -1.07 10.70
CA LEU A 114 -0.70 0.21 11.31
C LEU A 114 -0.03 1.10 10.25
N LEU A 115 -0.55 2.30 10.04
CA LEU A 115 -0.09 3.19 8.99
C LEU A 115 0.37 4.51 9.61
N ASN A 116 1.59 4.92 9.36
CA ASN A 116 2.13 6.18 9.86
C ASN A 116 2.50 7.10 8.70
N GLU A 117 2.01 8.33 8.75
CA GLU A 117 2.40 9.38 7.82
C GLU A 117 2.74 10.66 8.60
N LYS A 118 3.88 11.25 8.27
CA LYS A 118 4.41 12.43 8.94
C LYS A 118 3.88 13.71 8.31
N HIS A 119 3.69 13.73 6.99
CA HIS A 119 3.22 14.90 6.27
C HIS A 119 1.73 15.14 6.58
N PRO A 120 1.34 16.30 7.16
CA PRO A 120 -0.02 16.49 7.67
C PRO A 120 -1.11 16.34 6.62
N GLU A 121 -0.89 16.88 5.42
CA GLU A 121 -1.86 16.78 4.32
C GLU A 121 -1.97 15.35 3.80
N ASP A 122 -0.84 14.66 3.65
CA ASP A 122 -0.80 13.29 3.15
C ASP A 122 -1.46 12.36 4.17
N GLY A 123 -1.22 12.58 5.45
CA GLY A 123 -1.90 11.87 6.53
C GLY A 123 -3.41 12.10 6.56
N ARG A 124 -3.90 13.29 6.18
CA ARG A 124 -5.35 13.55 6.02
C ARG A 124 -5.92 12.77 4.83
N LEU A 125 -5.25 12.85 3.68
CA LEU A 125 -5.65 12.14 2.46
C LEU A 125 -5.57 10.62 2.63
N LEU A 126 -4.54 10.12 3.30
CA LEU A 126 -4.39 8.71 3.67
C LEU A 126 -5.61 8.25 4.48
N LYS A 127 -5.98 9.01 5.52
CA LYS A 127 -7.17 8.67 6.31
C LYS A 127 -8.42 8.63 5.44
N GLU A 128 -8.57 9.57 4.50
CA GLU A 128 -9.72 9.61 3.58
C GLU A 128 -9.74 8.44 2.61
N ASN A 129 -8.62 8.15 1.95
CA ASN A 129 -8.48 7.04 1.01
C ASN A 129 -8.68 5.67 1.70
N MET A 130 -8.29 5.57 2.97
CA MET A 130 -8.43 4.34 3.75
C MET A 130 -9.80 4.21 4.45
N LYS A 131 -10.71 5.19 4.34
CA LYS A 131 -12.10 5.04 4.83
C LYS A 131 -12.78 3.88 4.10
N GLY A 132 -13.41 2.97 4.84
CA GLY A 132 -14.09 1.78 4.30
C GLY A 132 -14.28 0.67 5.34
N ASP A 133 -14.85 -0.47 4.90
CA ASP A 133 -15.47 -1.54 5.71
C ASP A 133 -14.58 -2.30 6.71
N ARG A 134 -13.27 -2.02 6.77
CA ARG A 134 -12.36 -2.60 7.77
C ARG A 134 -11.73 -1.56 8.71
N PRO A 135 -12.52 -0.73 9.44
CA PRO A 135 -11.98 0.27 10.35
C PRO A 135 -11.22 -0.34 11.54
N ALA A 136 -11.48 -1.60 11.90
CA ALA A 136 -10.79 -2.31 12.98
C ALA A 136 -9.38 -2.79 12.59
N ALA A 137 -9.11 -2.93 11.28
CA ALA A 137 -7.87 -3.48 10.78
C ALA A 137 -6.77 -2.42 10.65
N TRP A 138 -7.07 -1.12 10.64
CA TRP A 138 -6.02 -0.12 10.49
C TRP A 138 -6.09 1.08 11.43
N ARG A 139 -4.91 1.59 11.79
CA ARG A 139 -4.78 2.80 12.62
C ARG A 139 -3.79 3.75 11.97
N CYS A 140 -4.26 4.94 11.58
CA CYS A 140 -3.37 6.02 11.19
C CYS A 140 -2.76 6.67 12.44
N ILE A 141 -1.45 6.61 12.49
CA ILE A 141 -0.61 7.19 13.52
C ILE A 141 0.05 8.40 12.86
N LEU A 142 -0.13 9.60 13.41
CA LEU A 142 0.45 10.82 12.84
C LEU A 142 1.74 11.18 13.56
N GLY A 143 2.84 11.29 12.81
CA GLY A 143 4.10 11.91 13.25
C GLY A 143 4.99 11.07 14.19
N LYS A 144 6.17 11.62 14.52
CA LYS A 144 7.23 10.95 15.33
C LYS A 144 6.74 10.44 16.69
N ALA A 145 5.80 11.14 17.33
CA ALA A 145 5.26 10.78 18.64
C ALA A 145 4.27 9.61 18.59
N GLY A 146 3.79 9.26 17.41
CA GLY A 146 2.86 8.18 17.23
C GLY A 146 3.51 6.79 17.23
N MET A 147 4.75 6.69 16.72
CA MET A 147 5.51 5.42 16.68
C MET A 147 5.85 4.91 18.08
N SER A 148 6.18 5.82 19.02
CA SER A 148 6.44 5.50 20.43
C SER A 148 5.18 5.19 21.23
N ARG A 149 3.99 5.42 20.65
CA ARG A 149 2.67 5.19 21.25
C ARG A 149 1.93 4.01 20.61
N VAL A 150 2.61 3.14 19.87
CA VAL A 150 2.08 1.81 19.55
C VAL A 150 2.22 0.98 20.83
N PRO A 151 1.19 0.84 21.70
CA PRO A 151 1.33 0.09 22.92
C PRO A 151 1.86 -1.32 22.64
N CYS A 152 2.75 -1.83 23.50
CA CYS A 152 3.25 -3.21 23.46
C CYS A 152 2.09 -4.23 23.34
N CYS A 153 0.91 -3.89 23.88
CA CYS A 153 -0.32 -4.68 23.77
C CYS A 153 -0.86 -4.87 22.34
N LEU A 154 -0.49 -4.04 21.35
CA LEU A 154 -0.78 -4.26 19.93
C LEU A 154 0.08 -5.36 19.28
N TRP A 155 1.11 -5.84 19.97
CA TRP A 155 2.02 -6.87 19.47
C TRP A 155 1.68 -8.26 20.01
N LEU A 156 1.09 -8.36 21.21
CA LEU A 156 1.05 -9.63 21.98
C LEU A 156 -0.35 -10.19 22.28
N LYS A 157 -1.46 -9.53 21.94
CA LYS A 157 -2.80 -10.08 22.19
C LYS A 157 -3.29 -11.00 21.07
N SER A 158 -2.54 -12.06 20.75
CA SER A 158 -3.01 -13.12 19.86
C SER A 158 -2.22 -14.43 20.08
N ALA A 159 -2.29 -14.98 21.28
CA ALA A 159 -2.11 -16.41 21.54
C ALA A 159 -2.90 -16.73 22.82
N PRO A 160 -3.75 -17.78 22.83
CA PRO A 160 -4.31 -18.32 24.07
C PRO A 160 -3.19 -18.88 24.98
#